data_AF-A0A1G9U8I3-F1
#
_entry.id   AF-A0A1G9U8I3-F1
#
_cell.length_a   1.000
_cell.length_b   1.000
_cell.length_c   1.000
_cell.angle_alpha   90.00
_cell.angle_beta   90.00
_cell.angle_gamma   90.00
#
_symmetry.space_group_name_H-M   'P 1'
#
loop_
_entity.id
_entity.type
_entity.pdbx_description
1 polymer ?
#
loop_
_entity_poly.entity_id
_entity_poly.type
_entity_poly.pdbx_seq_one_letter_code
_entity_poly.pdbx_strand_id
1 'polypeptide(L)'
;MNLEKLTNIKTEFKGYKEILDSGDYEKAYEMLDKLLKTIEESLDERRAAKVNSDAVVELTKDSKEEIYMSLNHVMEYYLYEVYFEPDAEVKTLDLPVGEYYRTFGELCQNMGKYKAAEDAYKKALSWNPVDLDSYLGLAESYKYQNMLNRFLEVTKQAYRYCCTRATMARYYRNIAYYYLSSYKPEIARDAYQYSNVYYHTDNADSELKYIEEALEKKTPDIDIRRIQKVFTEENVEPGPDSKTIGIIYRVGELMMQDNELALARDCFSICYDITQEQQLGVILDQLEEVLKEDSNGNE
;
A
#
# COMPACT_ATOMS: atom_id res chain seq x y z
N MET A 1 -22.25 16.80 0.32
CA MET A 1 -21.64 17.47 -0.85
C MET A 1 -22.66 17.53 -2.00
N ASN A 2 -22.66 18.57 -2.86
CA ASN A 2 -23.56 18.67 -4.02
C ASN A 2 -23.19 17.63 -5.10
N LEU A 3 -24.16 16.83 -5.57
CA LEU A 3 -23.99 15.78 -6.61
C LEU A 3 -23.38 16.31 -7.92
N GLU A 4 -23.71 17.53 -8.33
CA GLU A 4 -23.12 18.16 -9.52
C GLU A 4 -21.62 18.42 -9.32
N LYS A 5 -21.24 18.87 -8.11
CA LYS A 5 -19.84 19.14 -7.75
C LYS A 5 -19.00 17.85 -7.75
N LEU A 6 -19.56 16.76 -7.21
CA LEU A 6 -18.98 15.42 -7.25
C LEU A 6 -18.74 14.92 -8.69
N THR A 7 -19.73 15.11 -9.56
CA THR A 7 -19.67 14.68 -10.96
C THR A 7 -18.60 15.44 -11.74
N ASN A 8 -18.47 16.75 -11.48
CA ASN A 8 -17.41 17.57 -12.08
C ASN A 8 -16.02 17.12 -11.62
N ILE A 9 -15.82 16.87 -10.32
CA ILE A 9 -14.53 16.39 -9.79
C ILE A 9 -14.11 15.06 -10.42
N LYS A 10 -15.04 14.09 -10.55
CA LYS A 10 -14.75 12.80 -11.20
C LYS A 10 -14.38 12.97 -12.67
N THR A 11 -15.05 13.88 -13.37
CA THR A 11 -14.80 14.15 -14.80
C THR A 11 -13.45 14.84 -14.99
N GLU A 12 -13.14 15.84 -14.16
CA GLU A 12 -11.84 16.48 -14.15
C GLU A 12 -10.74 15.44 -13.87
N PHE A 13 -10.85 14.62 -12.83
CA PHE A 13 -9.83 13.59 -12.55
C PHE A 13 -9.58 12.63 -13.74
N LYS A 14 -10.62 12.24 -14.48
CA LYS A 14 -10.45 11.40 -15.68
C LYS A 14 -9.61 12.07 -16.77
N GLY A 15 -9.79 13.38 -16.98
CA GLY A 15 -9.03 14.14 -17.98
C GLY A 15 -7.54 14.23 -17.70
N TYR A 16 -7.11 14.02 -16.45
CA TYR A 16 -5.69 14.04 -16.09
C TYR A 16 -4.89 12.92 -16.77
N LYS A 17 -5.46 11.71 -16.90
CA LYS A 17 -4.75 10.56 -17.50
C LYS A 17 -4.32 10.84 -18.94
N GLU A 18 -5.19 11.46 -19.73
CA GLU A 18 -4.88 11.85 -21.11
C GLU A 18 -3.71 12.86 -21.18
N ILE A 19 -3.63 13.79 -20.22
CA ILE A 19 -2.53 14.75 -20.13
C ILE A 19 -1.24 14.05 -19.69
N LEU A 20 -1.33 13.16 -18.70
CA LEU A 20 -0.19 12.38 -18.24
C LEU A 20 0.41 11.53 -19.38
N ASP A 21 -0.45 10.86 -20.14
CA ASP A 21 -0.07 10.02 -21.28
C ASP A 21 0.56 10.84 -22.42
N SER A 22 0.22 12.13 -22.52
CA SER A 22 0.86 13.06 -23.47
C SER A 22 2.28 13.48 -23.07
N GLY A 23 2.70 13.20 -21.82
CA GLY A 23 4.00 13.58 -21.26
C GLY A 23 4.07 15.01 -20.73
N ASP A 24 2.97 15.77 -20.75
CA ASP A 24 2.90 17.14 -20.23
C ASP A 24 2.72 17.15 -18.70
N TYR A 25 3.77 16.73 -17.98
CA TYR A 25 3.74 16.57 -16.52
C TYR A 25 3.43 17.84 -15.75
N GLU A 26 3.82 19.02 -16.25
CA GLU A 26 3.55 20.28 -15.55
C GLU A 26 2.07 20.66 -15.65
N LYS A 27 1.46 20.51 -16.84
CA LYS A 27 0.01 20.70 -16.98
C LYS A 27 -0.78 19.68 -16.16
N ALA A 28 -0.31 18.42 -16.14
CA ALA A 28 -0.90 17.36 -15.33
C ALA A 28 -0.83 17.72 -13.83
N TYR A 29 0.30 18.30 -13.39
CA TYR A 29 0.50 18.78 -12.02
C TYR A 29 -0.44 19.93 -11.66
N GLU A 30 -0.51 20.98 -12.49
CA GLU A 30 -1.39 22.13 -12.26
C GLU A 30 -2.86 21.71 -12.15
N MET A 31 -3.27 20.77 -13.00
CA MET A 31 -4.63 20.25 -13.02
C MET A 31 -4.97 19.49 -11.72
N LEU A 32 -4.12 18.55 -11.29
CA LEU A 32 -4.35 17.81 -10.05
C LEU A 32 -4.25 18.70 -8.81
N ASP A 33 -3.28 19.61 -8.74
CA ASP A 33 -3.13 20.54 -7.61
C ASP A 33 -4.40 21.40 -7.45
N LYS A 34 -4.94 21.92 -8.56
CA LYS A 34 -6.20 22.68 -8.55
C LYS A 34 -7.40 21.82 -8.12
N LEU A 35 -7.50 20.59 -8.63
CA LEU A 35 -8.57 19.66 -8.28
C LEU A 35 -8.54 19.33 -6.77
N LEU A 36 -7.37 19.01 -6.23
CA LEU A 36 -7.18 18.67 -4.82
C LEU A 36 -7.45 19.85 -3.90
N LYS A 37 -7.08 21.08 -4.28
CA LYS A 37 -7.48 22.30 -3.55
C LYS A 37 -8.99 22.47 -3.51
N THR A 38 -9.66 22.23 -4.63
CA THR A 38 -11.13 22.28 -4.71
C THR A 38 -11.76 21.24 -3.79
N ILE A 39 -11.18 20.04 -3.70
CA ILE A 39 -11.64 18.98 -2.78
C ILE A 39 -11.45 19.42 -1.32
N GLU A 40 -10.27 19.93 -0.94
CA GLU A 40 -9.99 20.38 0.43
C GLU A 40 -10.91 21.54 0.87
N GLU A 41 -11.27 22.45 -0.03
CA GLU A 41 -12.25 23.51 0.25
C GLU A 41 -13.69 22.99 0.34
N SER A 42 -13.97 21.80 -0.19
CA SER A 42 -15.31 21.20 -0.23
C SER A 42 -15.57 20.22 0.91
N LEU A 43 -14.52 19.64 1.45
CA LEU A 43 -14.56 18.56 2.42
C LEU A 43 -14.00 19.05 3.76
N ASP A 44 -14.88 19.18 4.75
CA ASP A 44 -14.51 19.47 6.13
C ASP A 44 -14.58 18.20 7.00
N GLU A 45 -14.86 17.04 6.45
CA GLU A 45 -15.06 15.80 7.20
C GLU A 45 -13.84 15.40 8.05
N ARG A 46 -14.11 14.79 9.21
CA ARG A 46 -13.06 14.18 10.02
C ARG A 46 -12.49 12.99 9.26
N ARG A 47 -11.21 13.08 8.92
CA ARG A 47 -10.50 12.05 8.17
C ARG A 47 -10.07 10.91 9.08
N ALA A 48 -9.93 9.72 8.51
CA ALA A 48 -9.60 8.50 9.25
C ALA A 48 -8.29 8.53 10.02
N ALA A 49 -7.27 9.23 9.52
CA ALA A 49 -6.00 9.36 10.22
C ALA A 49 -5.30 10.69 9.96
N LYS A 50 -4.21 10.89 10.68
CA LYS A 50 -3.22 11.92 10.43
C LYS A 50 -1.82 11.32 10.53
N VAL A 51 -0.88 11.89 9.79
CA VAL A 51 0.54 11.53 9.90
C VAL A 51 1.23 12.54 10.78
N ASN A 52 1.78 12.10 11.92
CA ASN A 52 2.41 12.98 12.89
C ASN A 52 3.85 13.37 12.47
N SER A 53 4.55 14.13 13.33
CA SER A 53 5.92 14.61 13.05
C SER A 53 6.96 13.50 12.94
N ASP A 54 6.69 12.33 13.51
CA ASP A 54 7.57 11.16 13.49
C ASP A 54 7.25 10.22 12.33
N ALA A 55 6.35 10.64 11.43
CA ALA A 55 5.85 9.85 10.30
C ALA A 55 5.01 8.63 10.72
N VAL A 56 4.45 8.65 11.93
CA VAL A 56 3.48 7.65 12.39
C VAL A 56 2.08 8.05 11.94
N VAL A 57 1.36 7.10 11.35
CA VAL A 57 -0.05 7.24 10.96
C VAL A 57 -0.90 6.85 12.17
N GLU A 58 -1.63 7.81 12.72
CA GLU A 58 -2.46 7.62 13.91
C GLU A 58 -3.89 8.05 13.65
N LEU A 59 -4.83 7.41 14.35
CA LEU A 59 -6.25 7.75 14.32
C LEU A 59 -6.45 9.25 14.58
N THR A 60 -7.17 9.93 13.71
CA THR A 60 -7.54 11.33 13.95
C THR A 60 -8.51 11.38 15.11
N LYS A 61 -8.16 12.08 16.19
CA LYS A 61 -9.08 12.41 17.29
C LYS A 61 -9.66 13.81 17.06
N ASP A 62 -10.97 13.89 16.93
CA ASP A 62 -11.74 15.13 16.71
C ASP A 62 -13.11 15.00 17.41
N SER A 63 -13.78 16.13 17.59
CA SER A 63 -15.15 16.31 18.08
C SER A 63 -16.25 15.84 17.14
N LYS A 64 -15.95 15.57 15.85
CA LYS A 64 -16.94 15.12 14.88
C LYS A 64 -17.34 13.67 15.15
N GLU A 65 -18.65 13.42 15.09
CA GLU A 65 -19.28 12.14 15.44
C GLU A 65 -18.96 11.01 14.45
N GLU A 66 -18.50 11.36 13.25
CA GLU A 66 -18.30 10.43 12.14
C GLU A 66 -16.88 10.59 11.56
N ILE A 67 -16.28 9.47 11.18
CA ILE A 67 -15.01 9.39 10.46
C ILE A 67 -15.30 9.05 9.01
N TYR A 68 -14.61 9.72 8.08
CA TYR A 68 -14.75 9.45 6.65
C TYR A 68 -13.48 8.84 6.05
N MET A 69 -13.68 7.75 5.30
CA MET A 69 -12.65 7.04 4.54
C MET A 69 -12.96 7.04 3.05
N SER A 70 -11.93 7.03 2.22
CA SER A 70 -12.06 6.77 0.77
C SER A 70 -11.41 5.44 0.42
N LEU A 71 -12.21 4.38 0.31
CA LEU A 71 -11.73 3.02 0.08
C LEU A 71 -11.38 2.79 -1.40
N ASN A 72 -10.31 2.05 -1.64
CA ASN A 72 -9.96 1.43 -2.90
C ASN A 72 -10.52 -0.01 -2.98
N HIS A 73 -10.58 -0.71 -1.85
CA HIS A 73 -11.03 -2.10 -1.77
C HIS A 73 -11.82 -2.35 -0.48
N VAL A 74 -12.80 -3.26 -0.52
CA VAL A 74 -13.70 -3.54 0.62
C VAL A 74 -12.96 -3.97 1.88
N MET A 75 -11.85 -4.71 1.74
CA MET A 75 -11.04 -5.19 2.86
C MET A 75 -10.42 -4.05 3.70
N GLU A 76 -10.19 -2.88 3.10
CA GLU A 76 -9.54 -1.75 3.77
C GLU A 76 -10.38 -1.22 4.94
N TYR A 77 -11.71 -1.28 4.83
CA TYR A 77 -12.61 -0.96 5.94
C TYR A 77 -12.32 -1.85 7.15
N TYR A 78 -12.26 -3.16 6.94
CA TYR A 78 -12.03 -4.14 8.01
C TYR A 78 -10.62 -4.05 8.60
N LEU A 79 -9.61 -3.81 7.75
CA LEU A 79 -8.25 -3.55 8.21
C LEU A 79 -8.20 -2.30 9.09
N TYR A 80 -8.89 -1.23 8.69
CA TYR A 80 -8.96 0.00 9.48
C TYR A 80 -9.62 -0.23 10.84
N GLU A 81 -10.82 -0.82 10.86
CA GLU A 81 -11.55 -1.16 12.10
C GLU A 81 -10.66 -1.94 13.09
N VAL A 82 -9.90 -2.91 12.59
CA VAL A 82 -9.10 -3.82 13.42
C VAL A 82 -7.74 -3.27 13.83
N TYR A 83 -7.13 -2.36 13.06
CA TYR A 83 -5.82 -1.78 13.38
C TYR A 83 -5.86 -0.40 14.02
N PHE A 84 -6.91 0.38 13.75
CA PHE A 84 -7.06 1.74 14.26
C PHE A 84 -8.09 1.85 15.38
N GLU A 85 -9.01 0.88 15.51
CA GLU A 85 -10.05 0.86 16.55
C GLU A 85 -10.76 2.24 16.64
N PRO A 86 -11.44 2.67 15.56
CA PRO A 86 -12.04 3.99 15.48
C PRO A 86 -13.03 4.22 16.65
N ASP A 87 -13.05 5.45 17.16
CA ASP A 87 -13.90 5.86 18.28
C ASP A 87 -15.20 6.56 17.84
N ALA A 88 -15.54 6.42 16.57
CA ALA A 88 -16.67 7.04 15.91
C ALA A 88 -17.13 6.16 14.75
N GLU A 89 -18.37 6.36 14.29
CA GLU A 89 -18.89 5.63 13.13
C GLU A 89 -18.05 5.95 11.88
N VAL A 90 -17.63 4.91 11.16
CA VAL A 90 -16.85 5.04 9.94
C VAL A 90 -17.76 5.01 8.72
N LYS A 91 -17.67 6.04 7.90
CA LYS A 91 -18.40 6.20 6.65
C LYS A 91 -17.46 6.24 5.46
N THR A 92 -17.96 5.78 4.31
CA THR A 92 -17.23 5.80 3.05
C THR A 92 -17.61 7.02 2.22
N LEU A 93 -16.62 7.65 1.59
CA LEU A 93 -16.84 8.67 0.57
C LEU A 93 -17.15 8.03 -0.77
N ASP A 94 -18.09 8.63 -1.51
CA ASP A 94 -18.38 8.27 -2.91
C ASP A 94 -17.24 8.62 -3.89
N LEU A 95 -16.21 9.30 -3.40
CA LEU A 95 -15.08 9.80 -4.17
C LEU A 95 -13.78 9.18 -3.61
N PRO A 96 -12.92 8.58 -4.47
CA PRO A 96 -11.67 7.97 -4.03
C PRO A 96 -10.58 9.03 -3.80
N VAL A 97 -10.81 9.93 -2.84
CA VAL A 97 -9.93 11.08 -2.57
C VAL A 97 -8.51 10.65 -2.21
N GLY A 98 -8.36 9.55 -1.47
CA GLY A 98 -7.07 8.94 -1.15
C GLY A 98 -6.28 8.56 -2.41
N GLU A 99 -6.93 7.90 -3.39
CA GLU A 99 -6.33 7.59 -4.69
C GLU A 99 -5.88 8.87 -5.42
N TYR A 100 -6.69 9.93 -5.39
CA TYR A 100 -6.34 11.18 -6.08
C TYR A 100 -5.07 11.82 -5.51
N TYR A 101 -4.94 11.82 -4.19
CA TYR A 101 -3.72 12.26 -3.51
C TYR A 101 -2.54 11.35 -3.82
N ARG A 102 -2.75 10.03 -3.83
CA ARG A 102 -1.70 9.06 -4.17
C ARG A 102 -1.18 9.28 -5.59
N THR A 103 -2.06 9.42 -6.58
CA THR A 103 -1.70 9.73 -7.98
C THR A 103 -0.93 11.05 -8.09
N PHE A 104 -1.35 12.08 -7.35
CA PHE A 104 -0.60 13.34 -7.31
C PHE A 104 0.78 13.17 -6.67
N GLY A 105 0.90 12.34 -5.63
CA GLY A 105 2.18 11.98 -5.01
C GLY A 105 3.13 11.27 -5.98
N GLU A 106 2.62 10.30 -6.75
CA GLU A 106 3.37 9.59 -7.79
C GLU A 106 3.88 10.54 -8.88
N LEU A 107 3.02 11.44 -9.36
CA LEU A 107 3.41 12.48 -10.31
C LEU A 107 4.52 13.37 -9.74
N CYS A 108 4.36 13.83 -8.49
CA CYS A 108 5.36 14.66 -7.83
C CYS A 108 6.71 13.94 -7.72
N GLN A 109 6.73 12.64 -7.41
CA GLN A 109 7.97 11.87 -7.39
C GLN A 109 8.62 11.77 -8.76
N ASN A 110 7.85 11.48 -9.82
CA ASN A 110 8.36 11.41 -11.19
C ASN A 110 8.98 12.74 -11.65
N MET A 111 8.50 13.87 -11.10
CA MET A 111 9.05 15.21 -11.35
C MET A 111 10.20 15.60 -10.39
N GLY A 112 10.60 14.71 -9.46
CA GLY A 112 11.60 15.01 -8.43
C GLY A 112 11.13 15.98 -7.33
N LYS A 113 9.82 16.30 -7.28
CA LYS A 113 9.18 17.17 -6.28
C LYS A 113 8.89 16.39 -4.98
N TYR A 114 9.91 15.80 -4.36
CA TYR A 114 9.75 14.84 -3.25
C TYR A 114 9.02 15.39 -2.01
N LYS A 115 9.13 16.69 -1.74
CA LYS A 115 8.41 17.30 -0.61
C LYS A 115 6.90 17.39 -0.88
N ALA A 116 6.51 17.76 -2.11
CA ALA A 116 5.12 17.75 -2.52
C ALA A 116 4.56 16.31 -2.55
N ALA A 117 5.38 15.34 -2.97
CA ALA A 117 5.00 13.93 -2.91
C ALA A 117 4.75 13.46 -1.46
N GLU A 118 5.65 13.80 -0.52
CA GLU A 118 5.47 13.50 0.90
C GLU A 118 4.14 14.06 1.42
N ASP A 119 3.85 15.33 1.15
CA ASP A 119 2.62 15.98 1.62
C ASP A 119 1.37 15.33 0.99
N ALA A 120 1.44 14.95 -0.29
CA ALA A 120 0.38 14.24 -0.99
C ALA A 120 0.11 12.84 -0.40
N TYR A 121 1.14 12.01 -0.18
CA TYR A 121 0.96 10.69 0.42
C TYR A 121 0.46 10.77 1.87
N LYS A 122 0.87 11.77 2.65
CA LYS A 122 0.30 12.03 3.98
C LYS A 122 -1.18 12.35 3.91
N LYS A 123 -1.61 13.10 2.91
CA LYS A 123 -3.02 13.40 2.65
C LYS A 123 -3.77 12.16 2.18
N ALA A 124 -3.18 11.33 1.33
CA ALA A 124 -3.76 10.03 0.94
C ALA A 124 -4.00 9.15 2.17
N LEU A 125 -2.99 8.98 3.02
CA LEU A 125 -3.08 8.22 4.28
C LEU A 125 -4.07 8.83 5.28
N SER A 126 -4.33 10.14 5.22
CA SER A 126 -5.37 10.73 6.07
C SER A 126 -6.77 10.24 5.70
N TRP A 127 -7.03 10.00 4.42
CA TRP A 127 -8.30 9.51 3.89
C TRP A 127 -8.39 7.99 3.81
N ASN A 128 -7.26 7.30 3.62
CA ASN A 128 -7.16 5.85 3.65
C ASN A 128 -5.87 5.40 4.35
N PRO A 129 -5.91 5.20 5.68
CA PRO A 129 -4.72 4.90 6.48
C PRO A 129 -4.21 3.47 6.39
N VAL A 130 -4.84 2.63 5.57
CA VAL A 130 -4.41 1.26 5.29
C VAL A 130 -4.01 1.08 3.82
N ASP A 131 -3.94 2.17 3.04
CA ASP A 131 -3.47 2.17 1.66
C ASP A 131 -1.95 1.93 1.60
N LEU A 132 -1.58 0.68 1.30
CA LEU A 132 -0.19 0.25 1.21
C LEU A 132 0.63 1.09 0.23
N ASP A 133 0.08 1.42 -0.94
CA ASP A 133 0.84 2.13 -1.96
C ASP A 133 1.20 3.55 -1.50
N SER A 134 0.32 4.19 -0.72
CA SER A 134 0.61 5.47 -0.08
C SER A 134 1.70 5.37 1.00
N TYR A 135 1.77 4.29 1.78
CA TYR A 135 2.91 4.07 2.68
C TYR A 135 4.22 3.90 1.90
N LEU A 136 4.20 3.09 0.85
CA LEU A 136 5.41 2.82 0.06
C LEU A 136 5.90 4.06 -0.69
N GLY A 137 4.99 4.86 -1.24
CA GLY A 137 5.28 6.16 -1.83
C GLY A 137 5.79 7.19 -0.80
N LEU A 138 5.23 7.22 0.41
CA LEU A 138 5.73 8.08 1.48
C LEU A 138 7.15 7.66 1.91
N ALA A 139 7.41 6.36 2.07
CA ALA A 139 8.74 5.84 2.36
C ALA A 139 9.73 6.26 1.25
N GLU A 140 9.38 6.05 -0.02
CA GLU A 140 10.22 6.46 -1.14
C GLU A 140 10.51 7.97 -1.16
N SER A 141 9.53 8.80 -0.81
CA SER A 141 9.71 10.25 -0.65
C SER A 141 10.73 10.57 0.46
N TYR A 142 10.72 9.83 1.57
CA TYR A 142 11.71 9.98 2.64
C TYR A 142 13.10 9.47 2.24
N LYS A 143 13.17 8.38 1.48
CA LYS A 143 14.42 7.85 0.91
C LYS A 143 15.11 8.91 0.05
N TYR A 144 14.40 9.53 -0.89
CA TYR A 144 14.98 10.56 -1.77
C TYR A 144 15.35 11.86 -1.03
N GLN A 145 14.70 12.14 0.10
CA GLN A 145 15.07 13.25 0.99
C GLN A 145 16.16 12.89 2.01
N ASN A 146 16.73 11.68 1.95
CA ASN A 146 17.73 11.17 2.89
C ASN A 146 17.26 11.17 4.36
N MET A 147 15.95 11.01 4.59
CA MET A 147 15.33 10.94 5.93
C MET A 147 15.22 9.48 6.38
N LEU A 148 16.36 8.82 6.59
CA LEU A 148 16.45 7.37 6.77
C LEU A 148 15.60 6.82 7.94
N ASN A 149 15.50 7.56 9.06
CA ASN A 149 14.67 7.15 10.20
C ASN A 149 13.18 7.14 9.86
N ARG A 150 12.69 8.17 9.13
CA ARG A 150 11.29 8.23 8.71
C ARG A 150 10.98 7.20 7.62
N PHE A 151 11.95 6.94 6.73
CA PHE A 151 11.85 5.86 5.75
C PHE A 151 11.63 4.50 6.45
N LEU A 152 12.42 4.19 7.48
CA LEU A 152 12.24 2.96 8.25
C LEU A 152 10.89 2.94 8.97
N GLU A 153 10.52 4.03 9.65
CA GLU A 153 9.28 4.12 10.42
C GLU A 153 8.04 3.84 9.56
N VAL A 154 7.96 4.47 8.39
CA VAL A 154 6.86 4.24 7.45
C VAL A 154 6.93 2.83 6.84
N THR A 155 8.12 2.31 6.55
CA THR A 155 8.30 0.94 6.05
C THR A 155 7.80 -0.10 7.06
N LYS A 156 8.07 0.10 8.36
CA LYS A 156 7.59 -0.78 9.44
C LYS A 156 6.08 -0.73 9.60
N GLN A 157 5.46 0.44 9.45
CA GLN A 157 4.00 0.55 9.46
C GLN A 157 3.36 -0.14 8.24
N ALA A 158 3.99 -0.01 7.05
CA ALA A 158 3.53 -0.62 5.81
C ALA A 158 3.45 -2.16 5.88
N TYR A 159 4.30 -2.80 6.70
CA TYR A 159 4.37 -4.24 6.90
C TYR A 159 2.99 -4.90 7.03
N ARG A 160 2.11 -4.31 7.84
CA ARG A 160 0.77 -4.85 8.14
C ARG A 160 -0.11 -4.96 6.89
N TYR A 161 0.19 -4.21 5.84
CA TYR A 161 -0.63 -4.14 4.63
C TYR A 161 0.02 -4.87 3.45
N CYS A 162 1.22 -5.43 3.62
CA CYS A 162 1.89 -6.26 2.62
C CYS A 162 1.25 -7.66 2.56
N CYS A 163 0.20 -7.78 1.75
CA CYS A 163 -0.64 -8.96 1.65
C CYS A 163 -0.41 -9.81 0.38
N THR A 164 0.59 -9.47 -0.44
CA THR A 164 0.98 -10.22 -1.64
C THR A 164 2.48 -10.51 -1.63
N ARG A 165 2.94 -11.52 -2.38
CA ARG A 165 4.36 -11.86 -2.51
C ARG A 165 5.16 -10.69 -3.05
N ALA A 166 4.63 -9.98 -4.04
CA ALA A 166 5.28 -8.81 -4.62
C ALA A 166 5.45 -7.68 -3.60
N THR A 167 4.42 -7.41 -2.79
CA THR A 167 4.47 -6.36 -1.76
C THR A 167 5.36 -6.74 -0.59
N MET A 168 5.36 -8.01 -0.15
CA MET A 168 6.32 -8.52 0.84
C MET A 168 7.77 -8.44 0.35
N ALA A 169 8.02 -8.76 -0.93
CA ALA A 169 9.35 -8.58 -1.51
C ALA A 169 9.78 -7.09 -1.49
N ARG A 170 8.86 -6.16 -1.81
CA ARG A 170 9.13 -4.72 -1.73
C ARG A 170 9.42 -4.26 -0.30
N TYR A 171 8.68 -4.75 0.70
CA TYR A 171 8.98 -4.50 2.12
C TYR A 171 10.41 -4.93 2.48
N TYR A 172 10.79 -6.17 2.17
CA TYR A 172 12.14 -6.65 2.48
C TYR A 172 13.25 -5.91 1.73
N ARG A 173 12.99 -5.42 0.50
CA ARG A 173 13.94 -4.55 -0.20
C ARG A 173 14.09 -3.19 0.47
N ASN A 174 13.01 -2.63 1.01
CA ASN A 174 13.11 -1.41 1.81
C ASN A 174 13.93 -1.64 3.08
N ILE A 175 13.69 -2.74 3.78
CA ILE A 175 14.51 -3.15 4.93
C ILE A 175 15.98 -3.33 4.54
N ALA A 176 16.25 -3.98 3.41
CA ALA A 176 17.60 -4.17 2.90
C ALA A 176 18.31 -2.85 2.62
N TYR A 177 17.62 -1.91 1.94
CA TYR A 177 18.13 -0.57 1.70
C TYR A 177 18.43 0.18 3.00
N TYR A 178 17.57 0.09 4.01
CA TYR A 178 17.82 0.70 5.32
C TYR A 178 19.10 0.16 5.97
N TYR A 179 19.26 -1.17 6.01
CA TYR A 179 20.42 -1.80 6.63
C TYR A 179 21.72 -1.53 5.85
N LEU A 180 21.65 -1.50 4.52
CA LEU A 180 22.80 -1.14 3.69
C LEU A 180 23.22 0.32 3.96
N SER A 181 22.26 1.24 3.99
CA SER A 181 22.47 2.66 4.29
C SER A 181 22.95 2.91 5.74
N SER A 182 22.67 1.95 6.64
CA SER A 182 23.09 1.97 8.04
C SER A 182 24.38 1.17 8.30
N TYR A 183 25.15 0.85 7.26
CA TYR A 183 26.43 0.12 7.35
C TYR A 183 26.31 -1.29 7.98
N LYS A 184 25.18 -1.96 7.76
CA LYS A 184 24.91 -3.35 8.16
C LYS A 184 24.70 -4.25 6.92
N PRO A 185 25.73 -4.41 6.06
CA PRO A 185 25.56 -5.03 4.74
C PRO A 185 25.21 -6.53 4.80
N GLU A 186 25.62 -7.27 5.82
CA GLU A 186 25.23 -8.70 5.94
C GLU A 186 23.72 -8.85 6.20
N ILE A 187 23.11 -7.96 6.99
CA ILE A 187 21.64 -7.95 7.19
C ILE A 187 20.93 -7.48 5.92
N ALA A 188 21.52 -6.52 5.18
CA ALA A 188 20.98 -6.10 3.90
C ALA A 188 20.94 -7.25 2.89
N ARG A 189 21.99 -8.09 2.81
CA ARG A 189 21.99 -9.29 1.97
C ARG A 189 20.89 -10.25 2.35
N ASP A 190 20.76 -10.51 3.66
CA ASP A 190 19.71 -11.37 4.18
C ASP A 190 18.32 -10.91 3.73
N ALA A 191 18.07 -9.60 3.82
CA ALA A 191 16.83 -8.98 3.37
C ALA A 191 16.63 -9.02 1.85
N TYR A 192 17.67 -8.79 1.03
CA TYR A 192 17.57 -8.95 -0.42
C TYR A 192 17.32 -10.41 -0.83
N GLN A 193 18.04 -11.37 -0.26
CA GLN A 193 17.81 -12.79 -0.51
C GLN A 193 16.40 -13.21 -0.12
N TYR A 194 15.95 -12.79 1.07
CA TYR A 194 14.60 -13.09 1.55
C TYR A 194 13.52 -12.44 0.68
N SER A 195 13.77 -11.23 0.15
CA SER A 195 12.86 -10.59 -0.81
C SER A 195 12.67 -11.44 -2.08
N ASN A 196 13.74 -12.04 -2.59
CA ASN A 196 13.71 -12.89 -3.78
C ASN A 196 13.03 -14.25 -3.54
N VAL A 197 12.92 -14.72 -2.28
CA VAL A 197 12.08 -15.88 -1.94
C VAL A 197 10.61 -15.59 -2.23
N TYR A 198 10.15 -14.37 -1.95
CA TYR A 198 8.77 -13.98 -2.23
C TYR A 198 8.58 -13.69 -3.72
N TYR A 199 9.36 -12.78 -4.28
CA TYR A 199 9.24 -12.38 -5.67
C TYR A 199 10.59 -11.93 -6.20
N HIS A 200 11.13 -12.60 -7.20
CA HIS A 200 12.45 -12.31 -7.77
C HIS A 200 12.48 -10.98 -8.54
N THR A 201 13.54 -10.17 -8.39
CA THR A 201 13.81 -9.04 -9.29
C THR A 201 15.30 -8.86 -9.59
N ASP A 202 15.61 -8.42 -10.81
CA ASP A 202 16.98 -8.10 -11.24
C ASP A 202 17.61 -6.97 -10.41
N ASN A 203 16.78 -6.08 -9.84
CA ASN A 203 17.25 -5.04 -8.93
C ASN A 203 17.84 -5.64 -7.64
N ALA A 204 17.17 -6.62 -7.02
CA ALA A 204 17.71 -7.27 -5.82
C ALA A 204 19.01 -8.03 -6.12
N ASP A 205 19.12 -8.67 -7.28
CA ASP A 205 20.35 -9.33 -7.71
C ASP A 205 21.50 -8.35 -7.93
N SER A 206 21.20 -7.18 -8.50
CA SER A 206 22.17 -6.12 -8.70
C SER A 206 22.70 -5.58 -7.37
N GLU A 207 21.82 -5.37 -6.38
CA GLU A 207 22.20 -4.95 -5.03
C GLU A 207 23.02 -6.02 -4.30
N LEU A 208 22.64 -7.30 -4.42
CA LEU A 208 23.43 -8.42 -3.87
C LEU A 208 24.83 -8.45 -4.47
N LYS A 209 24.95 -8.32 -5.79
CA LYS A 209 26.25 -8.27 -6.48
C LYS A 209 27.08 -7.07 -6.03
N TYR A 210 26.46 -5.89 -5.89
CA TYR A 210 27.14 -4.71 -5.36
C TYR A 210 27.71 -4.97 -3.96
N ILE A 211 26.95 -5.61 -3.06
CA ILE A 211 27.42 -5.95 -1.72
C ILE A 211 28.53 -7.01 -1.76
N GLU A 212 28.47 -7.99 -2.67
CA GLU A 212 29.55 -8.98 -2.86
C GLU A 212 30.87 -8.33 -3.22
N GLU A 213 30.84 -7.40 -4.19
CA GLU A 213 32.00 -6.65 -4.65
C GLU A 213 32.54 -5.75 -3.52
N ALA A 214 31.66 -5.04 -2.80
CA ALA A 214 32.05 -4.16 -1.71
C ALA A 214 32.65 -4.88 -0.50
N LEU A 215 32.22 -6.12 -0.22
CA LEU A 215 32.73 -6.93 0.90
C LEU A 215 33.84 -7.91 0.50
N GLU A 216 34.17 -8.01 -0.79
CA GLU A 216 35.04 -9.05 -1.35
C GLU A 216 34.63 -10.48 -0.92
N LYS A 217 33.32 -10.70 -0.76
CA LYS A 217 32.75 -11.93 -0.19
C LYS A 217 31.47 -12.33 -0.89
N LYS A 218 31.47 -13.53 -1.49
CA LYS A 218 30.29 -14.12 -2.15
C LYS A 218 29.07 -14.21 -1.25
N THR A 219 27.89 -14.09 -1.85
CA THR A 219 26.60 -14.26 -1.16
C THR A 219 26.45 -15.71 -0.76
N PRO A 220 26.28 -15.97 0.54
CA PRO A 220 26.00 -17.32 1.02
C PRO A 220 24.72 -17.86 0.38
N ASP A 221 24.63 -19.18 0.25
CA ASP A 221 23.35 -19.82 -0.06
C ASP A 221 22.31 -19.44 0.99
N ILE A 222 21.05 -19.37 0.57
CA ILE A 222 19.98 -18.91 1.43
C ILE A 222 19.72 -19.91 2.57
N ASP A 223 19.69 -19.39 3.80
CA ASP A 223 19.25 -20.12 5.00
C ASP A 223 18.09 -19.35 5.65
N ILE A 224 16.86 -19.74 5.30
CA ILE A 224 15.63 -19.10 5.76
C ILE A 224 15.55 -19.07 7.30
N ARG A 225 15.92 -20.16 7.98
CA ARG A 225 15.79 -20.24 9.45
C ARG A 225 16.76 -19.29 10.13
N ARG A 226 17.99 -19.21 9.62
CA ARG A 226 19.00 -18.25 10.10
C ARG A 226 18.58 -16.81 9.81
N ILE A 227 18.07 -16.50 8.60
CA ILE A 227 17.55 -15.17 8.24
C ILE A 227 16.44 -14.73 9.22
N GLN A 228 15.43 -15.57 9.42
CA GLN A 228 14.30 -15.25 10.29
C GLN A 228 14.73 -15.00 11.75
N LYS A 229 15.75 -15.73 12.22
CA LYS A 229 16.35 -15.49 13.54
C LYS A 229 17.01 -14.11 13.62
N VAL A 230 17.82 -13.74 12.62
CA VAL A 230 18.45 -12.41 12.54
C VAL A 230 17.39 -11.30 12.51
N PHE A 231 16.32 -11.46 11.73
CA PHE A 231 15.22 -10.50 11.67
C PHE A 231 14.53 -10.33 13.02
N THR A 232 14.26 -11.42 13.72
CA THR A 232 13.68 -11.37 15.07
C THR A 232 14.57 -10.57 16.04
N GLU A 233 15.89 -10.81 16.03
CA GLU A 233 16.86 -10.08 16.86
C GLU A 233 16.93 -8.58 16.52
N GLU A 234 16.68 -8.23 15.26
CA GLU A 234 16.73 -6.87 14.73
C GLU A 234 15.36 -6.16 14.71
N ASN A 235 14.31 -6.80 15.23
CA ASN A 235 12.92 -6.29 15.21
C ASN A 235 12.43 -5.98 13.78
N VAL A 236 12.68 -6.94 12.88
CA VAL A 236 12.11 -7.04 11.54
C VAL A 236 11.18 -8.26 11.55
N GLU A 237 9.98 -8.10 11.01
CA GLU A 237 8.97 -9.15 11.04
C GLU A 237 9.28 -10.28 10.03
N PRO A 238 9.36 -11.55 10.48
CA PRO A 238 9.65 -12.69 9.61
C PRO A 238 8.38 -13.28 8.98
N GLY A 239 8.11 -12.90 7.73
CA GLY A 239 6.96 -13.32 6.94
C GLY A 239 5.76 -12.38 7.03
N PRO A 240 4.70 -12.65 6.27
CA PRO A 240 3.52 -11.79 6.19
C PRO A 240 2.76 -11.75 7.52
N ASP A 241 2.03 -10.65 7.76
CA ASP A 241 1.24 -10.50 8.97
C ASP A 241 0.04 -11.45 8.97
N SER A 242 0.07 -12.43 9.89
CA SER A 242 -0.98 -13.46 10.00
C SER A 242 -2.35 -12.89 10.36
N LYS A 243 -2.41 -11.77 11.10
CA LYS A 243 -3.67 -11.11 11.48
C LYS A 243 -4.32 -10.49 10.24
N THR A 244 -3.55 -9.80 9.39
CA THR A 244 -4.00 -9.26 8.11
C THR A 244 -4.50 -10.36 7.18
N ILE A 245 -3.78 -11.47 7.04
CA ILE A 245 -4.24 -12.60 6.22
C ILE A 245 -5.58 -13.13 6.73
N GLY A 246 -5.72 -13.31 8.05
CA GLY A 246 -6.96 -13.75 8.67
C GLY A 246 -8.14 -12.78 8.45
N ILE A 247 -7.89 -11.47 8.53
CA ILE A 247 -8.90 -10.44 8.23
C ILE A 247 -9.34 -10.56 6.76
N ILE A 248 -8.40 -10.57 5.81
CA ILE A 248 -8.73 -10.61 4.37
C ILE A 248 -9.48 -11.90 4.01
N TYR A 249 -9.05 -13.05 4.55
CA TYR A 249 -9.77 -14.31 4.37
C TYR A 249 -11.21 -14.22 4.86
N ARG A 250 -11.41 -13.66 6.06
CA ARG A 250 -12.75 -13.50 6.64
C ARG A 250 -13.63 -12.56 5.83
N VAL A 251 -13.06 -11.49 5.27
CA VAL A 251 -13.77 -10.60 4.34
C VAL A 251 -14.21 -11.39 3.09
N GLY A 252 -13.34 -12.24 2.54
CA GLY A 252 -13.70 -13.13 1.43
C GLY A 252 -14.91 -14.03 1.75
N GLU A 253 -14.96 -14.61 2.95
CA GLU A 253 -16.12 -15.40 3.40
C GLU A 253 -17.40 -14.57 3.51
N LEU A 254 -17.31 -13.33 4.02
CA LEU A 254 -18.46 -12.43 4.12
C LEU A 254 -18.99 -12.04 2.74
N MET A 255 -18.11 -11.66 1.81
CA MET A 255 -18.51 -11.34 0.43
C MET A 255 -19.18 -12.53 -0.26
N MET A 256 -18.71 -13.75 0.01
CA MET A 256 -19.35 -14.96 -0.51
C MET A 256 -20.74 -15.20 0.09
N GLN A 257 -20.94 -14.90 1.38
CA GLN A 257 -22.27 -14.97 2.03
C GLN A 257 -23.25 -13.94 1.47
N ASP A 258 -22.74 -12.76 1.10
CA ASP A 258 -23.51 -11.67 0.51
C ASP A 258 -23.72 -11.83 -1.01
N ASN A 259 -23.27 -12.94 -1.61
CA ASN A 259 -23.30 -13.23 -3.05
C ASN A 259 -22.49 -12.23 -3.92
N GLU A 260 -21.55 -11.52 -3.32
CA GLU A 260 -20.58 -10.64 -3.98
C GLU A 260 -19.35 -11.46 -4.43
N LEU A 261 -19.57 -12.40 -5.34
CA LEU A 261 -18.60 -13.46 -5.69
C LEU A 261 -17.30 -12.91 -6.29
N ALA A 262 -17.35 -11.80 -7.02
CA ALA A 262 -16.16 -11.15 -7.56
C ALA A 262 -15.26 -10.61 -6.43
N LEU A 263 -15.84 -9.92 -5.44
CA LEU A 263 -15.10 -9.40 -4.28
C LEU A 263 -14.57 -10.53 -3.39
N ALA A 264 -15.34 -11.61 -3.22
CA ALA A 264 -14.89 -12.80 -2.53
C ALA A 264 -13.65 -13.41 -3.19
N ARG A 265 -13.69 -13.57 -4.52
CA ARG A 265 -12.58 -14.08 -5.31
C ARG A 265 -11.34 -13.18 -5.18
N ASP A 266 -11.50 -11.87 -5.21
CA ASP A 266 -10.40 -10.92 -5.05
C ASP A 266 -9.71 -11.09 -3.68
N CYS A 267 -10.48 -11.15 -2.58
CA CYS A 267 -9.94 -11.41 -1.24
C CYS A 267 -9.19 -12.76 -1.15
N PHE A 268 -9.78 -13.84 -1.67
CA PHE A 268 -9.13 -15.15 -1.65
C PHE A 268 -7.89 -15.20 -2.55
N SER A 269 -7.86 -14.45 -3.65
CA SER A 269 -6.70 -14.38 -4.55
C SER A 269 -5.50 -13.75 -3.86
N ILE A 270 -5.72 -12.72 -3.04
CA ILE A 270 -4.69 -12.08 -2.22
C ILE A 270 -4.14 -13.09 -1.20
N CYS A 271 -5.02 -13.78 -0.49
CA CYS A 271 -4.61 -14.81 0.49
C CYS A 271 -3.84 -15.95 -0.19
N TYR A 272 -4.30 -16.40 -1.37
CA TYR A 272 -3.65 -17.46 -2.13
C TYR A 272 -2.27 -17.05 -2.60
N ASP A 273 -2.11 -15.84 -3.15
CA ASP A 273 -0.83 -15.33 -3.62
C ASP A 273 0.20 -15.40 -2.50
N ILE A 274 -0.10 -14.86 -1.32
CA ILE A 274 0.88 -14.81 -0.23
C ILE A 274 1.12 -16.16 0.46
N THR A 275 0.09 -16.99 0.64
CA THR A 275 0.20 -18.25 1.41
C THR A 275 0.56 -19.46 0.55
N GLN A 276 0.17 -19.46 -0.73
CA GLN A 276 0.26 -20.59 -1.65
C GLN A 276 -0.49 -21.85 -1.14
N GLU A 277 -1.53 -21.67 -0.33
CA GLU A 277 -2.33 -22.79 0.19
C GLU A 277 -3.21 -23.41 -0.90
N GLN A 278 -3.09 -24.73 -1.09
CA GLN A 278 -3.82 -25.46 -2.15
C GLN A 278 -5.35 -25.37 -2.02
N GLN A 279 -5.86 -25.28 -0.79
CA GLN A 279 -7.31 -25.20 -0.54
C GLN A 279 -7.91 -23.91 -1.11
N LEU A 280 -7.20 -22.79 -1.03
CA LEU A 280 -7.62 -21.53 -1.63
C LEU A 280 -7.66 -21.61 -3.16
N GLY A 281 -6.74 -22.36 -3.78
CA GLY A 281 -6.76 -22.61 -5.23
C GLY A 281 -8.07 -23.26 -5.69
N VAL A 282 -8.55 -24.26 -4.96
CA VAL A 282 -9.83 -24.94 -5.27
C VAL A 282 -11.02 -23.97 -5.16
N ILE A 283 -11.03 -23.10 -4.14
CA ILE A 283 -12.08 -22.10 -3.95
C ILE A 283 -12.07 -21.08 -5.12
N LEU A 284 -10.89 -20.65 -5.54
CA LEU A 284 -10.74 -19.71 -6.65
C LEU A 284 -11.22 -20.30 -7.99
N ASP A 285 -10.89 -21.55 -8.27
CA ASP A 285 -11.35 -22.25 -9.47
C ASP A 285 -12.89 -22.34 -9.50
N GLN A 286 -13.51 -22.71 -8.36
CA GLN A 286 -14.96 -22.79 -8.23
C GLN A 286 -15.64 -21.42 -8.44
N LEU A 287 -15.13 -20.37 -7.80
CA LEU A 287 -15.67 -19.01 -7.96
C LEU A 287 -15.55 -18.53 -9.41
N GLU A 288 -14.44 -18.86 -10.07
CA GLU A 288 -14.22 -18.47 -11.47
C GLU A 288 -15.15 -19.21 -12.44
N GLU A 289 -15.46 -20.49 -12.20
CA GLU A 289 -16.47 -21.23 -12.96
C GLU A 289 -17.86 -20.58 -12.83
N VAL A 290 -18.30 -20.29 -11.60
CA VAL A 290 -19.61 -19.66 -11.35
C VAL A 290 -19.71 -18.28 -12.01
N LEU A 291 -18.67 -17.45 -11.87
CA LEU A 291 -18.64 -16.11 -12.48
C LEU A 291 -18.70 -16.16 -14.02
N LYS A 292 -18.12 -17.19 -14.65
CA LYS A 292 -18.21 -17.40 -16.11
C LYS A 292 -19.61 -17.84 -16.54
N GLU A 293 -20.26 -18.70 -15.77
CA GLU A 293 -21.64 -19.13 -16.05
C GLU A 293 -22.63 -17.97 -15.96
N ASP A 294 -22.52 -17.13 -14.93
CA ASP A 294 -23.36 -15.92 -14.77
C ASP A 294 -23.14 -14.90 -15.89
N SER A 295 -21.92 -14.79 -16.42
CA SER A 295 -21.60 -13.91 -17.54
C SER A 295 -22.23 -14.40 -18.85
N ASN A 296 -22.26 -15.72 -19.07
CA ASN A 296 -22.83 -16.34 -20.27
C ASN A 296 -24.36 -16.49 -20.23
N GLY A 297 -24.97 -16.47 -19.04
CA GLY A 297 -26.43 -16.54 -18.85
C GLY A 297 -27.16 -15.21 -19.02
N ASN A 298 -26.41 -14.10 -19.11
CA ASN A 298 -26.93 -12.73 -19.27
C ASN A 298 -26.72 -12.14 -20.68
N GLU A 299 -26.24 -12.94 -21.64
CA GLU A 299 -26.24 -12.64 -23.09
C GLU A 299 -27.50 -13.22 -23.78
#